data_AF-A0A1V5VT02-F1
#
_entry.id   AF-A0A1V5VT02-F1
#
_cell.length_a   1.000
_cell.length_b   1.000
_cell.length_c   1.000
_cell.angle_alpha   90.00
_cell.angle_beta   90.00
_cell.angle_gamma   90.00
#
_symmetry.space_group_name_H-M   'P 1'
#
loop_
_entity.id
_entity.type
_entity.pdbx_description
1 polymer ?
#
loop_
_entity_poly.entity_id
_entity_poly.type
_entity_poly.pdbx_seq_one_letter_code
_entity_poly.pdbx_strand_id
1 'polypeptide(L)' 'MRIKSLHPGVSPELAQLASGFELLRPEGEIPVTPVPTEEIIEILRREVDPRGVFTSMPS' A
#
# COMPACT_ATOMS: atom_id res chain seq x y z
N MET A 1 12.19 -3.46 12.30
CA MET A 1 11.37 -4.22 11.30
C MET A 1 12.01 -4.06 9.92
N ARG A 2 11.63 -4.87 8.92
CA ARG A 2 12.23 -4.81 7.57
C ARG A 2 11.16 -4.55 6.50
N ILE A 3 11.46 -3.67 5.54
CA ILE A 3 10.59 -3.35 4.41
C ILE A 3 10.48 -4.57 3.49
N LYS A 4 9.25 -5.00 3.20
CA LYS A 4 8.98 -6.08 2.23
C LYS A 4 8.72 -5.54 0.83
N SER A 5 7.90 -4.50 0.73
CA SER A 5 7.61 -3.76 -0.49
C SER A 5 7.06 -2.37 -0.13
N LEU A 6 7.01 -1.47 -1.10
CA LEU A 6 6.38 -0.15 -0.97
C LEU A 6 5.27 -0.01 -2.00
N HIS A 7 4.16 0.64 -1.62
CA HIS A 7 3.12 0.97 -2.58
C HIS A 7 3.63 1.98 -3.61
N PRO A 8 3.11 1.94 -4.86
CA PRO A 8 3.44 2.94 -5.87
C PRO A 8 3.27 4.37 -5.32
N GLY A 9 4.29 5.21 -5.49
CA GLY A 9 4.30 6.60 -5.01
C GLY A 9 4.81 6.80 -3.58
N VAL A 10 5.14 5.74 -2.83
CA VAL A 10 5.73 5.85 -1.48
C VAL A 10 7.25 5.66 -1.57
N SER A 11 8.02 6.64 -1.08
CA SER A 11 9.48 6.51 -0.97
C SER A 11 9.92 5.84 0.34
N PRO A 12 11.10 5.18 0.36
CA PRO A 12 11.67 4.63 1.59
C PRO A 12 11.87 5.67 2.69
N GLU A 13 12.22 6.90 2.30
CA GLU A 13 12.45 8.03 3.20
C GLU A 13 11.14 8.47 3.88
N LEU A 14 10.04 8.51 3.12
CA LEU A 14 8.71 8.81 3.66
C LEU A 14 8.27 7.73 4.67
N ALA A 15 8.47 6.46 4.33
CA ALA A 15 8.15 5.35 5.21
C ALA A 15 8.95 5.39 6.53
N GLN A 16 10.23 5.77 6.46
CA GLN A 16 11.07 5.94 7.64
C GLN A 16 10.63 7.14 8.50
N LEU A 17 10.28 8.27 7.89
CA LEU A 17 9.81 9.47 8.60
C LEU A 17 8.52 9.19 9.39
N ALA A 18 7.63 8.36 8.84
CA ALA A 18 6.38 7.95 9.49
C ALA A 18 6.57 6.83 10.54
N SER A 19 7.80 6.32 10.72
CA SER A 19 8.10 5.20 11.62
C SER A 19 8.92 5.65 12.82
N GLY A 20 8.45 5.35 14.03
CA GLY A 20 9.15 5.67 15.29
C GLY A 20 10.38 4.80 15.59
N PHE A 21 10.79 3.96 14.65
CA PHE A 21 11.94 3.06 14.74
C PHE A 21 12.57 2.88 13.35
N GLU A 22 13.78 2.34 13.30
CA GLU A 22 14.49 2.11 12.04
C GLU A 22 13.86 0.98 11.19
N LEU A 23 13.64 1.27 9.92
CA LEU A 23 13.20 0.33 8.91
C LEU A 23 14.40 -0.22 8.14
N LEU A 24 14.71 -1.49 8.37
CA LEU A 24 15.75 -2.20 7.63
C LEU A 24 15.34 -2.33 6.16
N ARG A 25 16.26 -2.03 5.25
CA ARG A 25 16.09 -2.21 3.80
C ARG A 25 16.43 -3.67 3.42
N PRO A 26 15.73 -4.26 2.44
CA PRO A 26 16.16 -5.54 1.85
C PRO A 26 17.51 -5.38 1.15
N GLU A 27 18.18 -6.51 0.90
CA GLU A 27 19.35 -6.51 0.03
C GLU A 27 18.90 -6.23 -1.41
N GLY A 28 19.42 -5.15 -2.00
CA GLY A 28 19.05 -4.70 -3.34
C GLY A 28 17.88 -3.70 -3.37
N GLU A 29 17.17 -3.66 -4.50
CA GLU A 29 16.05 -2.74 -4.70
C GLU A 29 14.81 -3.15 -3.89
N ILE A 30 14.10 -2.16 -3.36
CA ILE A 30 12.85 -2.41 -2.65
C ILE A 30 11.74 -2.70 -3.67
N PRO A 31 11.07 -3.86 -3.59
CA PRO A 31 9.99 -4.19 -4.51
C PRO A 31 8.81 -3.22 -4.40
N VAL A 32 8.13 -3.00 -5.52
CA VAL A 32 6.85 -2.26 -5.53
C VAL A 32 5.70 -3.24 -5.30
N THR A 33 4.76 -2.89 -4.44
CA THR A 33 3.55 -3.69 -4.19
C THR A 33 2.73 -3.77 -5.48
N PRO A 34 2.34 -4.98 -5.94
CA PRO A 34 1.56 -5.12 -7.16
C PRO A 34 0.20 -4.42 -7.03
N VAL A 35 -0.25 -3.81 -8.13
CA VAL A 35 -1.58 -3.23 -8.19
C VAL A 35 -2.63 -4.35 -8.30
N PRO A 36 -3.81 -4.19 -7.66
CA PRO A 36 -4.91 -5.12 -7.84
C PRO A 36 -5.32 -5.24 -9.32
N THR A 37 -5.81 -6.41 -9.72
CA THR A 37 -6.37 -6.61 -11.06
C THR A 37 -7.72 -5.91 -11.21
N GLU A 38 -8.16 -5.68 -12.45
CA GLU A 38 -9.46 -5.04 -12.72
C GLU A 38 -10.63 -5.84 -12.11
N GLU A 39 -10.58 -7.17 -12.19
CA GLU A 39 -11.59 -8.05 -11.57
C GLU A 39 -11.67 -7.83 -10.05
N ILE A 40 -10.52 -7.76 -9.37
CA ILE A 40 -10.48 -7.49 -7.92
C ILE A 40 -11.07 -6.10 -7.62
N ILE A 41 -10.75 -5.10 -8.45
CA ILE A 41 -11.28 -3.75 -8.29
C ILE A 41 -12.80 -3.73 -8.47
N GLU A 42 -13.33 -4.45 -9.45
CA GLU A 42 -14.77 -4.55 -9.69
C GLU A 42 -15.49 -5.19 -8.49
N ILE A 43 -15.00 -6.35 -8.02
CA ILE A 43 -15.53 -7.04 -6.84
C ILE A 43 -15.51 -6.11 -5.63
N LEU A 44 -14.39 -5.41 -5.38
CA LEU A 44 -14.28 -4.48 -4.25
C LEU A 44 -15.32 -3.37 -4.32
N ARG A 45 -15.55 -2.79 -5.50
CA ARG A 45 -16.46 -1.64 -5.69
C ARG A 45 -17.93 -2.01 -5.81
N ARG A 46 -18.27 -3.24 -6.20
CA ARG A 46 -19.66 -3.65 -6.48
C ARG A 46 -20.23 -4.63 -5.48
N GLU A 47 -19.39 -5.49 -4.90
CA GLU A 47 -19.83 -6.58 -4.05
C GLU A 47 -19.39 -6.39 -2.59
N VAL A 48 -18.11 -6.08 -2.36
CA VAL A 48 -17.54 -6.03 -1.01
C VAL A 48 -17.78 -4.70 -0.31
N ASP A 49 -17.48 -3.58 -0.99
CA ASP A 49 -17.65 -2.23 -0.44
C ASP A 49 -18.40 -1.30 -1.43
N PRO A 50 -19.65 -1.64 -1.81
CA PRO A 50 -20.41 -0.85 -2.77
C PRO A 50 -20.76 0.57 -2.28
N ARG A 51 -20.67 0.80 -0.96
CA ARG A 51 -20.94 2.09 -0.34
C ARG A 51 -19.67 2.92 -0.08
N GLY A 52 -18.50 2.39 -0.42
CA GLY A 52 -17.24 3.08 -0.25
C GLY A 52 -16.84 3.33 1.20
N VAL A 53 -17.37 2.59 2.17
CA VAL A 53 -17.10 2.84 3.61
C VAL A 53 -15.62 2.68 3.93
N PHE A 54 -14.92 1.78 3.23
CA PHE A 54 -13.50 1.50 3.42
C PHE A 54 -12.63 2.05 2.30
N THR A 55 -13.16 2.06 1.08
CA THR A 55 -12.43 2.48 -0.12
C THR A 55 -12.54 3.98 -0.42
N SER A 56 -13.53 4.67 0.18
CA SER A 56 -13.57 6.14 0.19
C SER A 56 -13.34 6.63 1.63
N MET A 57 -12.16 7.20 1.85
CA MET A 57 -11.88 7.88 3.12
C MET A 57 -12.72 9.15 3.20
N PRO A 58 -13.35 9.45 4.35
CA PRO A 58 -14.08 10.70 4.52
C PRO A 58 -13.16 11.90 4.31
N SER A 59 -13.65 12.87 3.55
CA SER A 59 -13.04 14.18 3.31
C SER A 59 -13.15 15.10 4.53
#